data_AF-K7TZG7-F1
#
_entry.id   AF-K7TZG7-F1
#
_cell.length_a   1.000
_cell.length_b   1.000
_cell.length_c   1.000
_cell.angle_alpha   90.00
_cell.angle_beta   90.00
_cell.angle_gamma   90.00
#
_symmetry.space_group_name_H-M   'P 1'
#
loop_
_entity.id
_entity.type
_entity.pdbx_description
1 polymer ?
#
loop_
_entity_poly.entity_id
_entity_poly.type
_entity_poly.pdbx_seq_one_letter_code
_entity_poly.pdbx_strand_id
1 'polypeptide(L)'
;MDAEVSYAFHSERKKNPEKFKNQLTNQGTYAKLGLKQGWFCASLSQPSSRNLAQIAKVKIMKRAGSLWEELHIHHSIRSIVCLNLPSFSGGLNPWGTPGTRRAEDREFTAPFVDDGLLEVVGFRDAWHGLVLLAPNGHGTRIAQAHRIRFEFHKGAAEHTFMRVDGEPWKQPLPKDDDTVVVEISHLGQVTMLANEPCRSKSVNDQSSLSPAHDSHGDYNDIAEEDEDEWEDGRRKFGAADTFKIPDEIDIAHFS
;
A
#
# COMPACT_ATOMS: atom_id res chain seq x y z
N MET A 1 -3.79 6.63 10.82
CA MET A 1 -2.81 7.13 9.82
C MET A 1 -3.53 7.26 8.47
N ASP A 2 -3.02 6.73 7.35
CA ASP A 2 -3.60 6.96 6.02
C ASP A 2 -5.09 6.55 5.90
N ALA A 3 -5.49 5.42 6.48
CA ALA A 3 -6.90 4.99 6.50
C ALA A 3 -7.85 5.99 7.18
N GLU A 4 -7.37 6.69 8.21
CA GLU A 4 -8.14 7.72 8.93
C GLU A 4 -8.29 9.00 8.12
N VAL A 5 -7.23 9.40 7.40
CA VAL A 5 -7.26 10.54 6.46
C VAL A 5 -8.21 10.23 5.32
N SER A 6 -8.08 9.03 4.74
CA SER A 6 -8.95 8.53 3.68
C SER A 6 -10.41 8.52 4.12
N TYR A 7 -10.71 8.03 5.34
CA TYR A 7 -12.07 8.05 5.88
C TYR A 7 -12.62 9.47 6.04
N ALA A 8 -11.83 10.39 6.60
CA ALA A 8 -12.23 11.78 6.79
C ALA A 8 -12.47 12.48 5.45
N PHE A 9 -11.57 12.28 4.48
CA PHE A 9 -11.70 12.79 3.12
C PHE A 9 -12.95 12.25 2.42
N HIS A 10 -13.18 10.93 2.48
CA HIS A 10 -14.36 10.29 1.90
C HIS A 10 -15.66 10.79 2.52
N SER A 11 -15.67 10.94 3.85
CA SER A 11 -16.83 11.47 4.58
C SER A 11 -17.14 12.91 4.20
N GLU A 12 -16.11 13.76 4.06
CA GLU A 12 -16.28 15.16 3.66
C GLU A 12 -16.77 15.27 2.22
N ARG A 13 -16.20 14.45 1.32
CA ARG A 13 -16.60 14.35 -0.09
C ARG A 13 -18.05 13.90 -0.24
N LYS A 14 -18.50 12.92 0.54
CA LYS A 14 -19.90 12.46 0.55
C LYS A 14 -20.87 13.55 1.03
N LYS A 15 -20.45 14.39 1.99
CA LYS A 15 -21.29 15.47 2.53
C LYS A 15 -21.34 16.71 1.62
N ASN A 16 -20.26 17.00 0.91
CA ASN A 16 -20.12 18.22 0.11
C ASN A 16 -19.58 17.91 -1.30
N PRO A 17 -20.26 17.08 -2.11
CA PRO A 17 -19.72 16.59 -3.38
C PRO A 17 -19.34 17.72 -4.36
N GLU A 18 -20.00 18.88 -4.26
CA GLU A 18 -19.73 20.05 -5.08
C GLU A 18 -18.32 20.63 -4.89
N LYS A 19 -17.70 20.44 -3.72
CA LYS A 19 -16.35 20.94 -3.40
C LYS A 19 -15.23 20.06 -3.96
N PHE A 20 -15.55 18.84 -4.40
CA PHE A 20 -14.56 17.82 -4.75
C PHE A 20 -14.49 17.50 -6.26
N LYS A 21 -14.91 18.45 -7.10
CA LYS A 21 -14.90 18.29 -8.57
C LYS A 21 -13.51 18.42 -9.20
N ASN A 22 -12.56 19.05 -8.50
CA ASN A 22 -11.24 19.38 -9.03
C ASN A 22 -10.13 18.58 -8.36
N GLN A 23 -9.25 17.96 -9.15
CA GLN A 23 -8.16 17.11 -8.66
C GLN A 23 -7.21 17.83 -7.71
N LEU A 24 -6.78 19.05 -8.05
CA LEU A 24 -5.88 19.86 -7.19
C LEU A 24 -6.52 20.21 -5.85
N THR A 25 -7.80 20.59 -5.86
CA THR A 25 -8.57 20.87 -4.64
C THR A 25 -8.69 19.61 -3.78
N ASN A 26 -8.89 18.45 -4.40
CA ASN A 26 -8.97 17.17 -3.72
C ASN A 26 -7.63 16.81 -3.05
N GLN A 27 -6.52 16.91 -3.80
CA GLN A 27 -5.18 16.67 -3.28
C GLN A 27 -4.83 17.61 -2.12
N GLY A 28 -5.10 18.92 -2.27
CA GLY A 28 -4.87 19.90 -1.21
C GLY A 28 -5.72 19.64 0.04
N THR A 29 -6.98 19.24 -0.13
CA THR A 29 -7.85 18.86 0.99
C THR A 29 -7.32 17.63 1.72
N TYR A 30 -6.86 16.62 0.98
CA TYR A 30 -6.25 15.42 1.55
C TYR A 30 -5.01 15.75 2.38
N ALA A 31 -4.09 16.55 1.82
CA ALA A 31 -2.89 17.01 2.52
C ALA A 31 -3.22 17.78 3.81
N LYS A 32 -4.21 18.68 3.74
CA LYS A 32 -4.69 19.44 4.91
C LYS A 32 -5.26 18.54 6.01
N LEU A 33 -6.00 17.49 5.65
CA LEU A 33 -6.52 16.52 6.61
C LEU A 33 -5.39 15.70 7.26
N GLY A 34 -4.39 15.27 6.48
CA GLY A 34 -3.21 14.58 7.00
C GLY A 34 -2.43 15.42 8.02
N LEU A 35 -2.23 16.71 7.73
CA LEU A 35 -1.60 17.65 8.67
C LEU A 35 -2.45 17.83 9.95
N LYS A 36 -3.76 18.02 9.81
CA LYS A 36 -4.69 18.23 10.94
C LYS A 36 -4.79 17.04 11.89
N GLN A 37 -4.72 15.81 11.37
CA GLN A 37 -4.75 14.60 12.19
C GLN A 37 -3.43 14.37 12.96
N GLY A 38 -2.47 15.29 12.85
CA GLY A 38 -1.23 15.25 13.62
C GLY A 38 -0.31 14.13 13.18
N TRP A 39 -0.40 13.66 11.93
CA TRP A 39 0.34 12.50 11.45
C TRP A 39 1.87 12.69 11.52
N PHE A 40 2.34 13.94 11.39
CA PHE A 40 3.75 14.35 11.56
C PHE A 40 4.16 14.58 13.03
N CYS A 41 3.20 14.63 13.95
CA CYS A 41 3.41 14.81 15.39
C CYS A 41 2.87 13.62 16.20
N ALA A 42 2.54 12.50 15.55
CA ALA A 42 1.81 11.38 16.16
C ALA A 42 2.57 10.74 17.33
N SER A 43 3.91 10.83 17.35
CA SER A 43 4.73 10.40 18.48
C SER A 43 4.54 11.25 19.75
N LEU A 44 4.13 12.51 19.60
CA LEU A 44 3.99 13.50 20.68
C LEU A 44 2.54 13.69 21.14
N SER A 45 1.56 13.46 20.25
CA SER A 45 0.16 13.85 20.48
C SER A 45 -0.85 12.70 20.55
N GLN A 46 -0.48 11.48 20.16
CA GLN A 46 -1.39 10.33 20.23
C GLN A 46 -1.12 9.50 21.49
N PRO A 47 -2.15 9.24 22.33
CA PRO A 47 -2.02 8.39 23.51
C PRO A 47 -1.49 7.00 23.13
N SER A 48 -0.61 6.44 23.96
CA SER A 48 -0.11 5.06 23.79
C SER A 48 -1.24 4.03 23.75
N SER A 49 -2.39 4.32 24.35
CA SER A 49 -3.59 3.47 24.38
C SER A 49 -4.25 3.22 23.01
N ARG A 50 -3.79 3.88 21.95
CA ARG A 50 -4.20 3.64 20.55
C ARG A 50 -3.15 2.89 19.74
N ASN A 51 -2.14 2.32 20.40
CA ASN A 51 -1.10 1.54 19.74
C ASN A 51 -1.69 0.25 19.17
N LEU A 52 -1.32 -0.08 17.92
CA LEU A 52 -1.78 -1.28 17.23
C LEU A 52 -1.50 -2.56 18.05
N ALA A 53 -0.32 -2.65 18.66
CA ALA A 53 0.07 -3.80 19.47
C ALA A 53 -0.74 -3.94 20.78
N GLN A 54 -1.46 -2.89 21.20
CA GLN A 54 -2.31 -2.93 22.38
C GLN A 54 -3.78 -3.26 22.04
N ILE A 55 -4.21 -2.96 20.81
CA ILE A 55 -5.61 -3.14 20.40
C ILE A 55 -5.83 -4.42 19.58
N ALA A 56 -4.77 -5.03 19.04
CA ALA A 56 -4.87 -6.23 18.22
C ALA A 56 -3.69 -7.18 18.44
N LYS A 57 -4.00 -8.48 18.48
CA LYS A 57 -3.02 -9.54 18.21
C LYS A 57 -3.01 -9.82 16.72
N VAL A 58 -1.82 -9.93 16.14
CA VAL A 58 -1.65 -10.27 14.73
C VAL A 58 -1.15 -11.69 14.63
N LYS A 59 -1.79 -12.51 13.81
CA LYS A 59 -1.36 -13.87 13.51
C LYS A 59 -1.17 -14.03 12.01
N ILE A 60 -0.21 -14.85 11.62
CA ILE A 60 0.06 -15.17 10.23
C ILE A 60 0.11 -16.67 10.01
N MET A 61 -0.16 -17.06 8.77
CA MET A 61 0.08 -18.40 8.26
C MET A 61 1.12 -18.27 7.15
N LYS A 62 2.35 -18.77 7.38
CA LYS A 62 3.46 -18.63 6.42
C LYS A 62 3.30 -19.50 5.19
N ARG A 63 2.68 -20.68 5.33
CA ARG A 63 2.47 -21.64 4.23
C ARG A 63 1.02 -22.09 4.20
N ALA A 64 0.50 -22.41 3.02
CA ALA A 64 -0.85 -22.95 2.88
C ALA A 64 -1.04 -24.18 3.80
N GLY A 65 -2.05 -24.13 4.67
CA GLY A 65 -2.37 -25.21 5.61
C GLY A 65 -1.46 -25.33 6.83
N SER A 66 -0.48 -24.43 7.03
CA SER A 66 0.33 -24.43 8.26
C SER A 66 -0.46 -23.94 9.47
N LEU A 67 0.11 -24.08 10.66
CA LEU A 67 -0.44 -23.49 11.87
C LEU A 67 -0.36 -21.96 11.82
N TRP A 68 -1.25 -21.31 12.57
CA TRP A 68 -1.18 -19.88 12.83
C TRP A 68 -0.05 -19.59 13.82
N GLU A 69 0.82 -18.64 13.46
CA GLU A 69 1.91 -18.14 14.29
C GLU A 69 1.57 -16.71 14.73
N GLU A 70 1.86 -16.37 15.99
CA GLU A 70 1.74 -14.99 16.46
C GLU A 70 2.85 -14.13 15.83
N LEU A 71 2.44 -13.04 15.18
CA LEU A 71 3.35 -12.11 14.54
C LEU A 71 3.72 -11.00 15.53
N HIS A 72 4.99 -10.95 15.91
CA HIS A 72 5.47 -9.89 16.79
C HIS A 72 5.50 -8.53 16.07
N ILE A 73 4.62 -7.61 16.48
CA ILE A 73 4.60 -6.24 15.97
C ILE A 73 5.36 -5.34 16.95
N HIS A 74 6.44 -4.73 16.48
CA HIS A 74 7.20 -3.79 17.30
C HIS A 74 6.33 -2.59 17.70
N HIS A 75 6.40 -2.17 18.96
CA HIS A 75 5.55 -1.12 19.54
C HIS A 75 5.64 0.24 18.84
N SER A 76 6.67 0.50 18.04
CA SER A 76 6.77 1.74 17.25
C SER A 76 5.88 1.74 16.00
N ILE A 77 5.39 0.57 15.55
CA ILE A 77 4.53 0.44 14.37
C ILE A 77 3.11 0.86 14.73
N ARG A 78 2.56 1.80 13.96
CA ARG A 78 1.22 2.38 14.16
C ARG A 78 0.25 2.05 13.04
N SER A 79 0.74 1.57 11.90
CA SER A 79 -0.07 1.13 10.78
C SER A 79 0.60 -0.05 10.12
N ILE A 80 -0.22 -0.99 9.68
CA ILE A 80 0.18 -2.12 8.85
C ILE A 80 -0.49 -1.97 7.50
N VAL A 81 0.26 -2.28 6.45
CA VAL A 81 -0.22 -2.38 5.07
C VAL A 81 0.05 -3.82 4.63
N CYS A 82 -0.99 -4.50 4.16
CA CYS A 82 -0.88 -5.82 3.53
C CYS A 82 -1.00 -5.61 2.03
N LEU A 83 0.00 -6.04 1.27
CA LEU A 83 0.05 -5.90 -0.18
C LEU A 83 -0.13 -7.26 -0.84
N ASN A 84 -0.91 -7.28 -1.91
CA ASN A 84 -1.00 -8.39 -2.86
C ASN A 84 -0.35 -8.01 -4.21
N LEU A 85 -0.06 -6.71 -4.41
CA LEU A 85 0.54 -6.17 -5.62
C LEU A 85 1.76 -5.32 -5.22
N PRO A 86 2.80 -5.25 -6.08
CA PRO A 86 4.06 -4.53 -5.77
C PRO A 86 3.93 -3.00 -5.86
N SER A 87 2.71 -2.48 -5.88
CA SER A 87 2.45 -1.05 -5.92
C SER A 87 1.31 -0.66 -4.98
N PHE A 88 1.47 0.49 -4.34
CA PHE A 88 0.55 1.05 -3.36
C PHE A 88 0.38 2.55 -3.58
N SER A 89 -0.83 3.06 -3.38
CA SER A 89 -1.16 4.50 -3.28
C SER A 89 -0.40 5.40 -4.27
N GLY A 90 -0.80 5.38 -5.55
CA GLY A 90 -0.20 6.24 -6.57
C GLY A 90 1.12 5.72 -7.16
N GLY A 91 1.41 4.42 -6.99
CA GLY A 91 2.55 3.75 -7.63
C GLY A 91 3.78 3.59 -6.73
N LEU A 92 3.69 3.89 -5.44
CA LEU A 92 4.78 3.69 -4.48
C LEU A 92 5.03 2.19 -4.24
N ASN A 93 6.23 1.82 -3.76
CA ASN A 93 6.56 0.44 -3.42
C ASN A 93 6.93 0.33 -1.92
N PRO A 94 5.96 0.05 -1.02
CA PRO A 94 6.22 -0.08 0.41
C PRO A 94 7.11 -1.26 0.78
N TRP A 95 7.10 -2.33 -0.02
CA TRP A 95 7.92 -3.51 0.21
C TRP A 95 9.38 -3.30 -0.21
N GLY A 96 9.59 -2.53 -1.28
CA GLY A 96 10.91 -2.34 -1.88
C GLY A 96 11.47 -3.63 -2.46
N THR A 97 12.80 -3.73 -2.48
CA THR A 97 13.53 -4.94 -2.89
C THR A 97 14.30 -5.46 -1.67
N PRO A 98 13.93 -6.61 -1.09
CA PRO A 98 14.72 -7.22 -0.02
C PRO A 98 16.15 -7.47 -0.49
N GLY A 99 17.13 -7.03 0.31
CA GLY A 99 18.54 -7.21 0.00
C GLY A 99 19.11 -8.46 0.68
N THR A 100 20.22 -8.98 0.17
CA THR A 100 20.90 -10.14 0.79
C THR A 100 21.88 -9.75 1.92
N ARG A 101 22.11 -8.44 2.09
CA ARG A 101 23.15 -7.87 2.98
C ARG A 101 22.78 -7.95 4.45
N ARG A 102 21.52 -7.76 4.82
CA ARG A 102 21.06 -7.84 6.23
C ARG A 102 20.49 -9.23 6.47
N ALA A 103 20.83 -9.83 7.62
CA ALA A 103 20.34 -11.15 7.98
C ALA A 103 18.80 -11.20 8.03
N GLU A 104 18.17 -10.13 8.50
CA GLU A 104 16.72 -9.93 8.59
C GLU A 104 16.04 -9.97 7.21
N ASP A 105 16.71 -9.48 6.17
CA ASP A 105 16.17 -9.42 4.81
C ASP A 105 16.35 -10.76 4.06
N ARG A 106 17.17 -11.69 4.57
CA ARG A 106 17.42 -13.00 3.92
C ARG A 106 16.23 -13.94 3.97
N GLU A 107 15.29 -13.70 4.88
CA GLU A 107 14.06 -14.49 4.98
C GLU A 107 12.97 -14.00 4.02
N PHE A 108 13.13 -12.80 3.44
CA PHE A 108 12.16 -12.17 2.56
C PHE A 108 12.51 -12.37 1.10
N THR A 109 11.49 -12.59 0.28
CA THR A 109 11.60 -12.72 -1.17
C THR A 109 11.15 -11.43 -1.86
N ALA A 110 11.53 -11.29 -3.14
CA ALA A 110 10.87 -10.32 -4.00
C ALA A 110 9.35 -10.57 -4.03
N PRO A 111 8.53 -9.52 -4.20
CA PRO A 111 7.08 -9.67 -4.26
C PRO A 111 6.67 -10.22 -5.62
N PHE A 112 5.86 -11.27 -5.63
CA PHE A 112 5.27 -11.84 -6.85
C PHE A 112 3.75 -11.82 -6.75
N VAL A 113 3.07 -11.72 -7.90
CA VAL A 113 1.60 -11.64 -7.91
C VAL A 113 0.90 -13.01 -7.83
N ASP A 114 1.66 -14.09 -7.98
CA ASP A 114 1.18 -15.47 -8.09
C ASP A 114 1.90 -16.46 -7.16
N ASP A 115 2.74 -15.99 -6.23
CA ASP A 115 3.33 -16.84 -5.18
C ASP A 115 2.35 -17.17 -4.04
N GLY A 116 1.21 -16.48 -4.00
CA GLY A 116 0.20 -16.62 -2.96
C GLY A 116 0.64 -16.07 -1.61
N LEU A 117 1.55 -15.09 -1.59
CA LEU A 117 1.99 -14.40 -0.39
C LEU A 117 1.44 -12.97 -0.37
N LEU A 118 1.22 -12.48 0.85
CA LEU A 118 0.95 -11.09 1.15
C LEU A 118 2.19 -10.48 1.78
N GLU A 119 2.66 -9.35 1.24
CA GLU A 119 3.70 -8.55 1.86
C GLU A 119 3.13 -7.69 2.98
N VAL A 120 3.60 -7.90 4.21
CA VAL A 120 3.16 -7.18 5.40
C VAL A 120 4.21 -6.13 5.77
N VAL A 121 3.83 -4.85 5.64
CA VAL A 121 4.71 -3.69 5.86
C VAL A 121 4.17 -2.81 6.97
N GLY A 122 5.05 -2.34 7.85
CA GLY A 122 4.73 -1.45 8.97
C GLY A 122 5.22 -0.02 8.78
N PHE A 123 4.42 0.94 9.26
CA PHE A 123 4.76 2.35 9.31
C PHE A 123 4.64 2.90 10.73
N ARG A 124 5.53 3.84 11.07
CA ARG A 124 5.64 4.43 12.41
C ARG A 124 4.83 5.72 12.52
N ASP A 125 4.90 6.54 11.49
CA ASP A 125 4.30 7.88 11.40
C ASP A 125 4.29 8.35 9.93
N ALA A 126 3.89 9.61 9.70
CA ALA A 126 3.89 10.23 8.37
C ALA A 126 5.28 10.34 7.77
N TRP A 127 6.27 10.65 8.61
CA TRP A 127 7.66 10.83 8.18
C TRP A 127 8.21 9.53 7.63
N HIS A 128 7.91 8.40 8.30
CA HIS A 128 8.24 7.08 7.78
C HIS A 128 7.50 6.79 6.47
N GLY A 129 6.26 7.26 6.29
CA GLY A 129 5.55 7.16 5.01
C GLY A 129 6.22 7.93 3.86
N LEU A 130 6.81 9.09 4.14
CA LEU A 130 7.52 9.88 3.11
C LEU A 130 8.79 9.20 2.59
N VAL A 131 9.34 8.21 3.29
CA VAL A 131 10.49 7.44 2.80
C VAL A 131 10.21 6.83 1.43
N LEU A 132 8.95 6.46 1.16
CA LEU A 132 8.53 5.83 -0.10
C LEU A 132 8.73 6.72 -1.33
N LEU A 133 8.96 8.02 -1.15
CA LEU A 133 9.29 8.95 -2.24
C LEU A 133 10.76 8.88 -2.66
N ALA A 134 11.63 8.27 -1.83
CA ALA A 134 13.03 8.05 -2.18
C ALA A 134 13.18 6.79 -3.04
N PRO A 135 14.16 6.74 -3.98
CA PRO A 135 14.31 5.63 -4.93
C PRO A 135 14.40 4.22 -4.31
N ASN A 136 14.98 4.10 -3.11
CA ASN A 136 15.13 2.84 -2.38
C ASN A 136 14.38 2.84 -1.04
N GLY A 137 13.47 3.80 -0.85
CA GLY A 137 12.73 3.92 0.39
C GLY A 137 11.61 2.90 0.48
N HIS A 138 11.56 2.21 1.62
CA HIS A 138 10.56 1.18 1.89
C HIS A 138 10.11 1.29 3.36
N GLY A 139 8.95 0.72 3.67
CA GLY A 139 8.49 0.60 5.06
C GLY A 139 9.24 -0.49 5.82
N THR A 140 8.89 -0.70 7.09
CA THR A 140 9.46 -1.82 7.85
C THR A 140 8.84 -3.12 7.34
N ARG A 141 9.62 -4.02 6.76
CA ARG A 141 9.16 -5.38 6.41
C ARG A 141 8.89 -6.15 7.69
N ILE A 142 7.69 -6.70 7.81
CA ILE A 142 7.26 -7.44 9.01
C ILE A 142 7.16 -8.93 8.70
N ALA A 143 6.49 -9.29 7.60
CA ALA A 143 6.29 -10.67 7.19
C ALA A 143 5.96 -10.79 5.72
N GLN A 144 6.17 -11.97 5.14
CA GLN A 144 5.40 -12.47 4.00
C GLN A 144 4.55 -13.65 4.48
N ALA A 145 3.27 -13.65 4.15
CA ALA A 145 2.32 -14.62 4.69
C ALA A 145 1.23 -15.00 3.69
N HIS A 146 0.83 -16.26 3.68
CA HIS A 146 -0.29 -16.75 2.88
C HIS A 146 -1.64 -16.25 3.41
N ARG A 147 -1.74 -16.05 4.73
CA ARG A 147 -2.92 -15.48 5.41
C ARG A 147 -2.45 -14.63 6.58
N ILE A 148 -3.19 -13.57 6.86
CA ILE A 148 -2.99 -12.72 8.04
C ILE A 148 -4.33 -12.49 8.74
N ARG A 149 -4.30 -12.51 10.07
CA ARG A 149 -5.45 -12.31 10.93
C ARG A 149 -5.14 -11.25 11.97
N PHE A 150 -6.03 -10.27 12.07
CA PHE A 150 -6.06 -9.27 13.12
C PHE A 150 -7.17 -9.65 14.10
N GLU A 151 -6.79 -10.03 15.31
CA GLU A 151 -7.71 -10.32 16.40
C GLU A 151 -7.74 -9.09 17.31
N PHE A 152 -8.77 -8.25 17.12
CA PHE A 152 -8.96 -7.04 17.91
C PHE A 152 -9.58 -7.37 19.26
N HIS A 153 -9.09 -6.72 20.31
CA HIS A 153 -9.51 -6.97 21.69
C HIS A 153 -10.04 -5.69 22.33
N LYS A 154 -10.75 -5.83 23.44
CA LYS A 154 -11.24 -4.70 24.21
C LYS A 154 -10.09 -3.79 24.64
N GLY A 155 -10.26 -2.49 24.42
CA GLY A 155 -9.27 -1.49 24.74
C GLY A 155 -9.87 -0.09 24.90
N ALA A 156 -9.02 0.92 25.01
CA ALA A 156 -9.47 2.31 25.18
C ALA A 156 -10.10 2.93 23.90
N ALA A 157 -10.01 2.24 22.76
CA ALA A 157 -10.53 2.71 21.49
C ALA A 157 -11.79 1.93 21.11
N GLU A 158 -12.84 2.66 20.73
CA GLU A 158 -14.12 2.09 20.25
C GLU A 158 -14.06 1.63 18.79
N HIS A 159 -13.10 2.13 18.03
CA HIS A 159 -12.94 1.82 16.61
C HIS A 159 -11.48 1.98 16.18
N THR A 160 -11.13 1.32 15.09
CA THR A 160 -9.94 1.58 14.29
C THR A 160 -10.33 1.98 12.87
N PHE A 161 -9.41 2.55 12.11
CA PHE A 161 -9.64 2.94 10.72
C PHE A 161 -8.99 1.92 9.80
N MET A 162 -9.76 1.45 8.83
CA MET A 162 -9.30 0.49 7.83
C MET A 162 -9.59 1.02 6.43
N ARG A 163 -8.85 0.49 5.45
CA ARG A 163 -8.97 0.84 4.04
C ARG A 163 -8.56 -0.37 3.21
N VAL A 164 -9.36 -0.69 2.20
CA VAL A 164 -9.09 -1.74 1.20
C VAL A 164 -9.36 -1.15 -0.18
N ASP A 165 -8.40 -1.26 -1.10
CA ASP A 165 -8.50 -0.84 -2.51
C ASP A 165 -9.14 0.54 -2.76
N GLY A 166 -8.90 1.49 -1.84
CA GLY A 166 -9.42 2.85 -1.94
C GLY A 166 -10.69 3.13 -1.14
N GLU A 167 -11.34 2.12 -0.56
CA GLU A 167 -12.55 2.26 0.24
C GLU A 167 -12.23 2.24 1.75
N PRO A 168 -12.35 3.38 2.45
CA PRO A 168 -12.08 3.48 3.88
C PRO A 168 -13.34 3.29 4.73
N TRP A 169 -13.18 2.68 5.90
CA TRP A 169 -14.25 2.56 6.90
C TRP A 169 -13.72 2.67 8.34
N LYS A 170 -14.66 2.90 9.28
CA LYS A 170 -14.42 2.76 10.71
C LYS A 170 -14.75 1.33 11.12
N GLN A 171 -13.74 0.54 11.43
CA GLN A 171 -13.89 -0.81 11.94
C GLN A 171 -14.26 -0.74 13.43
N PRO A 172 -15.45 -1.20 13.85
CA PRO A 172 -15.79 -1.28 15.26
C PRO A 172 -14.85 -2.22 16.00
N LEU A 173 -14.43 -1.83 17.20
CA LEU A 173 -13.68 -2.66 18.14
C LEU A 173 -14.64 -3.23 19.21
N PRO A 174 -14.31 -4.38 19.81
CA PRO A 174 -15.18 -5.00 20.80
C PRO A 174 -15.27 -4.14 22.07
N LYS A 175 -16.49 -4.03 22.61
CA LYS A 175 -16.80 -3.28 23.86
C LYS A 175 -16.72 -4.15 25.10
N ASP A 176 -17.02 -5.43 24.93
CA ASP A 176 -17.01 -6.46 25.96
C ASP A 176 -15.83 -7.41 25.71
N ASP A 177 -15.76 -8.53 26.44
CA ASP A 177 -14.65 -9.50 26.32
C ASP A 177 -14.68 -10.32 25.02
N ASP A 178 -15.52 -9.91 24.07
CA ASP A 178 -15.58 -10.44 22.71
C ASP A 178 -14.33 -10.08 21.89
N THR A 179 -14.10 -10.83 20.82
CA THR A 179 -13.01 -10.57 19.86
C THR A 179 -13.59 -10.28 18.49
N VAL A 180 -13.15 -9.19 17.87
CA VAL A 180 -13.45 -8.90 16.46
C VAL A 180 -12.28 -9.40 15.62
N VAL A 181 -12.55 -10.26 14.65
CA VAL A 181 -11.52 -10.85 13.79
C VAL A 181 -11.66 -10.30 12.38
N VAL A 182 -10.56 -9.76 11.85
CA VAL A 182 -10.41 -9.46 10.43
C VAL A 182 -9.34 -10.38 9.87
N GLU A 183 -9.70 -11.13 8.84
CA GLU A 183 -8.79 -12.05 8.17
C GLU A 183 -8.64 -11.68 6.69
N ILE A 184 -7.41 -11.70 6.22
CA ILE A 184 -7.06 -11.46 4.82
C ILE A 184 -6.37 -12.72 4.30
N SER A 185 -6.91 -13.25 3.21
CA SER A 185 -6.37 -14.40 2.50
C SER A 185 -6.69 -14.32 1.03
N HIS A 186 -5.87 -14.96 0.20
CA HIS A 186 -6.19 -15.11 -1.22
C HIS A 186 -7.44 -15.98 -1.40
N LEU A 187 -8.32 -15.57 -2.31
CA LEU A 187 -9.48 -16.35 -2.72
C LEU A 187 -9.64 -16.21 -4.23
N GLY A 188 -9.24 -17.25 -4.95
CA GLY A 188 -9.25 -17.25 -6.42
C GLY A 188 -8.06 -16.50 -7.03
N GLN A 189 -7.90 -16.67 -8.33
CA GLN A 189 -6.92 -15.99 -9.15
C GLN A 189 -7.58 -15.64 -10.49
N VAL A 190 -7.14 -14.52 -11.07
CA VAL A 190 -7.60 -14.07 -12.39
C VAL A 190 -6.39 -13.81 -13.27
N THR A 191 -6.48 -14.23 -14.52
CA THR A 191 -5.47 -13.87 -15.53
C THR A 191 -5.70 -12.42 -15.95
N MET A 192 -4.64 -11.61 -15.90
CA MET A 192 -4.68 -10.21 -16.28
C MET A 192 -3.74 -9.97 -17.46
N LEU A 193 -4.17 -9.13 -18.40
CA LEU A 193 -3.28 -8.60 -19.43
C LEU A 193 -2.35 -7.57 -18.80
N ALA A 194 -1.08 -7.62 -19.17
CA ALA A 194 -0.07 -6.68 -18.72
C ALA A 194 0.73 -6.17 -19.92
N ASN A 195 1.02 -4.87 -19.93
CA ASN A 195 1.92 -4.27 -20.90
C ASN A 195 3.36 -4.33 -20.38
N GLU A 196 4.30 -4.44 -21.30
CA GLU A 196 5.73 -4.31 -20.97
C GLU A 196 6.16 -2.84 -20.98
N PRO A 197 6.98 -2.39 -20.01
CA PRO A 197 7.49 -3.14 -18.85
C PRO A 197 6.47 -3.27 -17.71
N CYS A 198 6.28 -4.49 -17.19
CA CYS A 198 5.36 -4.74 -16.08
C CYS A 198 6.10 -4.77 -14.73
N ARG A 199 5.59 -4.03 -13.75
CA ARG A 199 6.10 -4.07 -12.36
C ARG A 199 5.67 -5.32 -11.61
N SER A 200 4.51 -5.87 -11.96
CA SER A 200 3.97 -7.10 -11.42
C SER A 200 4.67 -8.28 -12.08
N LYS A 201 5.46 -9.02 -11.31
CA LYS A 201 6.23 -10.17 -11.78
C LYS A 201 5.57 -11.47 -11.35
N SER A 202 5.61 -12.47 -12.22
CA SER A 202 5.25 -13.85 -11.89
C SER A 202 6.47 -14.61 -11.36
N VAL A 203 6.25 -15.57 -10.48
CA VAL A 203 7.29 -16.55 -10.05
C VAL A 203 7.83 -17.33 -11.25
N ASN A 204 7.03 -17.51 -12.30
CA ASN A 204 7.38 -18.30 -13.47
C ASN A 204 8.07 -17.48 -14.58
N ASP A 205 8.19 -16.16 -14.44
CA ASP A 205 8.86 -15.32 -15.42
C ASP A 205 10.34 -15.71 -15.50
N GLN A 206 10.76 -16.34 -16.60
CA GLN A 206 12.12 -16.87 -16.80
C GLN A 206 13.22 -15.78 -16.79
N SER A 207 12.87 -14.50 -16.85
CA SER A 207 13.79 -13.38 -16.63
C SER A 207 14.21 -13.22 -15.15
N SER A 208 13.66 -14.00 -14.23
CA SER A 208 14.02 -14.02 -12.80
C SER A 208 15.16 -14.98 -12.44
N LEU A 209 15.63 -15.81 -13.39
CA LEU A 209 16.63 -16.87 -13.16
C LEU A 209 18.07 -16.50 -13.58
N SER A 210 18.36 -15.26 -13.98
CA SER A 210 19.75 -14.84 -14.14
C SER A 210 20.43 -14.69 -12.76
N PRO A 211 21.54 -15.40 -12.48
CA PRO A 211 22.33 -15.14 -11.29
C PRO A 211 22.82 -13.69 -11.35
N ALA A 212 22.86 -13.02 -10.21
CA ALA A 212 23.39 -11.67 -10.04
C ALA A 212 24.72 -11.50 -10.78
N HIS A 213 24.64 -11.00 -12.01
CA HIS A 213 25.74 -10.30 -12.62
C HIS A 213 25.62 -8.88 -12.08
N ASP A 214 26.67 -8.40 -11.42
CA ASP A 214 26.87 -6.98 -11.16
C ASP A 214 26.74 -6.24 -12.49
N SER A 215 25.52 -5.82 -12.81
CA SER A 215 25.26 -4.76 -13.75
C SER A 215 24.93 -3.56 -12.88
N HIS A 216 25.97 -2.74 -12.66
CA HIS A 216 25.78 -1.31 -12.60
C HIS A 216 25.01 -0.89 -13.87
N GLY A 217 23.69 -1.00 -13.80
CA GLY A 217 22.76 -0.40 -14.75
C GLY A 217 22.54 1.02 -14.28
N ASP A 218 23.32 1.91 -14.85
CA ASP A 218 23.17 3.35 -14.80
C ASP A 218 21.70 3.71 -15.04
N TYR A 219 21.00 4.20 -14.02
CA TYR A 219 19.77 4.98 -14.22
C TYR A 219 20.19 6.44 -14.46
N ASN A 220 21.01 6.64 -15.48
CA ASN A 220 21.15 7.90 -16.18
C ASN A 220 20.62 7.65 -17.60
N ASP A 221 20.01 8.68 -18.18
CA ASP A 221 19.37 8.71 -19.50
C ASP A 221 17.89 8.31 -19.53
N ILE A 222 17.07 9.06 -18.79
CA ILE A 222 15.88 9.69 -19.38
C ILE A 222 15.93 11.18 -19.00
N ALA A 223 16.91 11.86 -19.59
CA ALA A 223 16.98 13.30 -19.71
C ALA A 223 17.40 13.61 -21.15
N GLU A 224 16.65 13.12 -22.12
CA GLU A 224 16.50 13.83 -23.39
C GLU A 224 15.06 14.32 -23.42
N GLU A 225 14.98 15.63 -23.24
CA GLU A 225 13.80 16.45 -23.36
C GLU A 225 13.30 16.35 -24.80
N ASP A 226 12.11 15.79 -25.01
CA ASP A 226 11.24 16.37 -26.03
C ASP A 226 10.91 17.78 -25.52
N GLU A 227 11.65 18.76 -26.04
CA GLU A 227 11.65 20.17 -25.65
C GLU A 227 10.33 20.91 -25.96
N ASP A 228 9.25 20.23 -26.36
CA ASP A 228 8.08 20.87 -26.98
C ASP A 228 6.73 20.71 -26.24
N GLU A 229 6.68 20.23 -24.99
CA GLU A 229 5.43 20.25 -24.19
C GLU A 229 5.63 20.83 -22.76
N TRP A 230 6.24 22.01 -22.69
CA TRP A 230 6.33 22.83 -21.47
C TRP A 230 5.25 23.91 -21.35
N GLU A 231 4.22 23.91 -22.20
CA GLU A 231 3.03 24.75 -21.98
C GLU A 231 1.98 24.02 -21.11
N ASP A 232 1.81 24.50 -19.88
CA ASP A 232 0.72 24.21 -18.92
C ASP A 232 0.97 23.22 -17.75
N GLY A 233 2.23 23.02 -17.34
CA GLY A 233 2.60 22.83 -15.93
C GLY A 233 1.91 21.72 -15.11
N ARG A 234 1.53 20.57 -15.70
CA ARG A 234 0.87 19.47 -14.98
C ARG A 234 1.52 18.11 -15.25
N ARG A 235 2.29 17.59 -14.27
CA ARG A 235 2.46 16.13 -14.14
C ARG A 235 1.18 15.54 -13.54
N LYS A 236 0.36 14.88 -14.36
CA LYS A 236 -0.84 14.16 -13.90
C LYS A 236 -0.41 12.81 -13.30
N PHE A 237 -0.59 12.65 -11.99
CA PHE A 237 -0.46 11.34 -11.34
C PHE A 237 -1.78 10.56 -11.47
N GLY A 238 -1.77 9.46 -12.22
CA GLY A 238 -2.88 8.50 -12.28
C GLY A 238 -2.78 7.53 -13.46
N ALA A 239 -3.38 6.34 -13.34
CA ALA A 239 -3.38 5.27 -14.35
C ALA A 239 -4.16 5.60 -15.65
N ALA A 240 -4.44 6.87 -15.92
CA ALA A 240 -5.23 7.32 -17.06
C ALA A 240 -4.40 7.43 -18.35
N ASP A 241 -3.06 7.47 -18.27
CA ASP A 241 -2.22 7.58 -19.47
C ASP A 241 -2.12 6.26 -20.27
N THR A 242 -2.52 5.12 -19.68
CA THR A 242 -2.41 3.80 -20.31
C THR A 242 -3.64 3.42 -21.15
N PHE A 243 -4.71 4.24 -21.14
CA PHE A 243 -5.90 4.04 -21.97
C PHE A 243 -6.00 5.16 -23.02
N LYS A 244 -5.24 5.02 -24.11
CA LYS A 244 -5.53 5.72 -25.36
C LYS A 244 -6.33 4.76 -26.23
N ILE A 245 -7.58 5.11 -26.53
CA ILE A 245 -8.29 4.48 -27.66
C ILE A 245 -7.59 5.06 -28.91
N PRO A 246 -7.00 4.24 -29.79
CA PRO A 246 -6.43 4.75 -31.03
C PRO A 246 -7.52 5.46 -31.83
N ASP A 247 -7.23 6.66 -32.36
CA ASP A 247 -8.17 7.47 -33.15
C ASP A 247 -8.61 6.81 -34.48
N GLU A 248 -8.21 5.56 -34.74
CA GLU A 248 -8.50 4.81 -35.97
C GLU A 248 -9.59 3.74 -35.83
N ILE A 249 -10.32 3.66 -34.71
CA ILE A 249 -11.50 2.79 -34.64
C ILE A 249 -12.73 3.56 -35.11
N ASP A 250 -13.03 3.45 -36.41
CA ASP A 250 -14.30 3.90 -36.96
C ASP A 250 -15.44 2.98 -36.48
N ILE A 251 -16.19 3.45 -35.48
CA ILE A 251 -17.31 2.72 -34.85
C ILE A 251 -18.54 2.65 -35.80
N ALA A 252 -18.46 3.20 -37.02
CA ALA A 252 -19.57 3.23 -37.96
C ALA A 252 -19.89 1.89 -38.67
N HIS A 253 -19.13 0.81 -38.46
CA HIS A 253 -19.32 -0.46 -39.20
C HIS A 253 -19.79 -1.66 -38.40
N PHE A 254 -20.26 -1.48 -37.16
CA PHE A 254 -21.02 -2.52 -36.46
C PHE A 254 -22.50 -2.15 -36.41
N SER A 255 -23.25 -2.59 -37.41
CA SER A 255 -24.71 -2.79 -37.38
C SER A 255 -25.04 -4.11 -38.06
#